data_AF-A0A3D3XG76-F1
#
_entry.id   AF-A0A3D3XG76-F1
#
_cell.length_a   1.000
_cell.length_b   1.000
_cell.length_c   1.000
_cell.angle_alpha   90.00
_cell.angle_beta   90.00
_cell.angle_gamma   90.00
#
_symmetry.space_group_name_H-M   'P 1'
#
loop_
_entity.id
_entity.type
_entity.pdbx_description
1 polymer ?
#
loop_
_entity_poly.entity_id
_entity_poly.type
_entity_poly.pdbx_seq_one_letter_code
_entity_poly.pdbx_strand_id
1 'polypeptide(L)'
;MQWLIDLFMESGVPEEWAPALVKWVATLGVICISVFVNYLAKNLIVRVLHLFIRKSKIKWDDKLAQRKVFHKLSHLAPIIVLSRFLPVIWGAQSDGGKIIESGIKIYIAVIILMVVDSLLGALQDIYRGFKWSKQVPIKSFLQVFKLIVFFIGGLYIVATIMDKNPAVLFGSLGALTAVLMLVFKDAILGLTAGIQLTTNRMLAIGDWLEMPKYGADGDVLEITLTTVKVQNWDKT
;
A
#
# COMPACT_ATOMS: atom_id res chain seq x y z
N MET A 1 -30.84 -23.47 9.15
CA MET A 1 -30.00 -24.40 8.36
C MET A 1 -30.49 -25.83 8.46
N GLN A 2 -31.04 -26.28 9.60
CA GLN A 2 -31.55 -27.65 9.76
C GLN A 2 -32.51 -28.08 8.63
N TRP A 3 -33.53 -27.27 8.31
CA TRP A 3 -34.46 -27.58 7.21
C TRP A 3 -33.75 -27.82 5.85
N LEU A 4 -32.68 -27.06 5.56
CA LEU A 4 -31.92 -27.24 4.31
C LEU A 4 -31.10 -28.53 4.33
N ILE A 5 -30.62 -28.94 5.49
CA ILE A 5 -29.92 -30.22 5.66
C ILE A 5 -30.93 -31.34 5.46
N ASP A 6 -32.10 -31.25 6.09
CA ASP A 6 -33.20 -32.22 5.96
C ASP A 6 -33.65 -32.37 4.50
N LEU A 7 -33.81 -31.27 3.78
CA LEU A 7 -34.15 -31.27 2.34
C LEU A 7 -33.07 -31.95 1.47
N PHE A 8 -31.79 -31.71 1.74
CA PHE A 8 -30.69 -32.35 1.00
C PHE A 8 -30.60 -33.85 1.32
N MET A 9 -30.87 -34.26 2.56
CA MET A 9 -30.95 -35.67 2.95
C MET A 9 -32.15 -36.37 2.29
N GLU A 10 -33.32 -35.72 2.23
CA GLU A 10 -34.50 -36.22 1.48
C GLU A 10 -34.23 -36.35 -0.03
N SER A 11 -33.33 -35.53 -0.56
CA SER A 11 -32.90 -35.58 -1.97
C SER A 11 -31.88 -36.71 -2.26
N GLY A 12 -31.51 -37.51 -1.26
CA GLY A 12 -30.60 -38.65 -1.40
C GLY A 12 -29.12 -38.34 -1.17
N VAL A 13 -28.78 -37.15 -0.62
CA VAL A 13 -27.39 -36.81 -0.29
C VAL A 13 -26.97 -37.50 1.01
N PRO A 14 -25.78 -38.15 1.07
CA PRO A 14 -25.30 -38.77 2.29
C PRO A 14 -25.14 -37.76 3.43
N GLU A 15 -25.48 -38.20 4.65
CA GLU A 15 -25.49 -37.38 5.88
C GLU A 15 -24.13 -36.72 6.17
N GLU A 16 -23.03 -37.34 5.75
CA GLU A 16 -21.67 -36.77 5.86
C GLU A 16 -21.45 -35.51 4.99
N TRP A 17 -22.07 -35.46 3.81
CA TRP A 17 -21.84 -34.38 2.83
C TRP A 17 -22.90 -33.28 2.89
N ALA A 18 -24.10 -33.58 3.41
CA ALA A 18 -25.22 -32.64 3.45
C ALA A 18 -24.89 -31.32 4.18
N PRO A 19 -24.21 -31.30 5.36
CA PRO A 19 -23.85 -30.05 6.03
C PRO A 19 -22.86 -29.18 5.24
N ALA A 20 -21.91 -29.80 4.54
CA ALA A 20 -20.92 -29.09 3.73
C ALA A 20 -21.56 -28.44 2.51
N LEU A 21 -22.45 -29.15 1.82
CA LEU A 21 -23.19 -28.62 0.66
C LEU A 21 -24.10 -27.45 1.06
N VAL A 22 -24.80 -27.54 2.20
CA VAL A 22 -25.62 -26.44 2.71
C VAL A 22 -24.78 -25.19 2.98
N LYS A 23 -23.57 -25.32 3.53
CA LYS A 23 -22.66 -24.17 3.74
C LYS A 23 -22.25 -23.52 2.42
N TRP A 24 -21.94 -24.31 1.38
CA TRP A 24 -21.60 -23.79 0.06
C TRP A 24 -22.78 -23.08 -0.61
N VAL A 25 -23.97 -23.66 -0.56
CA VAL A 25 -25.21 -23.04 -1.10
C VAL A 25 -25.52 -21.74 -0.37
N ALA A 26 -25.44 -21.73 0.97
CA ALA A 26 -25.64 -20.52 1.76
C ALA A 26 -24.60 -19.43 1.41
N THR A 27 -23.34 -19.82 1.22
CA THR A 27 -22.24 -18.92 0.80
C THR A 27 -22.53 -18.31 -0.56
N LEU A 28 -22.98 -19.10 -1.53
CA LEU A 28 -23.37 -18.63 -2.85
C LEU A 28 -24.53 -17.61 -2.76
N GLY A 29 -25.53 -17.88 -1.91
CA GLY A 29 -26.63 -16.95 -1.64
C GLY A 29 -26.14 -15.62 -1.08
N VAL A 30 -25.23 -15.64 -0.10
CA VAL A 30 -24.62 -14.43 0.46
C VAL A 30 -23.82 -13.65 -0.58
N ILE A 31 -23.07 -14.34 -1.46
CA ILE A 31 -22.35 -13.69 -2.57
C ILE A 31 -23.34 -13.02 -3.53
N CYS A 32 -24.45 -13.67 -3.87
CA CYS A 32 -25.49 -13.08 -4.73
C CYS A 32 -26.09 -11.81 -4.10
N ILE A 33 -26.44 -11.86 -2.81
CA ILE A 33 -26.93 -10.69 -2.06
C ILE A 33 -25.87 -9.58 -2.05
N SER A 34 -24.60 -9.93 -1.83
CA SER A 34 -23.48 -8.99 -1.81
C SER A 34 -23.30 -8.30 -3.17
N VAL A 35 -23.37 -9.04 -4.28
CA VAL A 35 -23.34 -8.48 -5.64
C VAL A 35 -24.53 -7.56 -5.89
N PHE A 36 -25.73 -7.94 -5.43
CA PHE A 36 -26.92 -7.10 -5.53
C PHE A 36 -26.77 -5.79 -4.75
N VAL A 37 -26.27 -5.86 -3.52
CA VAL A 37 -25.97 -4.68 -2.69
C VAL A 37 -24.93 -3.78 -3.35
N ASN A 38 -23.89 -4.34 -3.95
CA ASN A 38 -22.90 -3.58 -4.70
C ASN A 38 -23.52 -2.87 -5.91
N TYR A 39 -24.38 -3.56 -6.66
CA TYR A 39 -25.10 -2.97 -7.79
C TYR A 39 -26.00 -1.81 -7.33
N LEU A 40 -26.75 -2.01 -6.24
CA LEU A 40 -27.59 -0.97 -5.66
C LEU A 40 -26.78 0.23 -5.16
N ALA A 41 -25.67 -0.03 -4.45
CA ALA A 41 -24.76 1.02 -3.97
C ALA A 41 -24.18 1.82 -5.14
N LYS A 42 -23.72 1.17 -6.21
CA LYS A 42 -23.25 1.84 -7.43
C LYS A 42 -24.30 2.73 -8.03
N ASN A 43 -25.52 2.22 -8.19
CA ASN A 43 -26.61 2.98 -8.80
C ASN A 43 -27.01 4.19 -7.94
N LEU A 44 -27.09 4.01 -6.62
CA LEU A 44 -27.37 5.09 -5.67
C LEU A 44 -26.28 6.17 -5.72
N ILE A 45 -25.02 5.75 -5.66
CA ILE A 45 -23.86 6.63 -5.70
C ILE A 45 -23.85 7.46 -7.00
N VAL A 46 -24.03 6.82 -8.16
CA VAL A 46 -24.04 7.53 -9.46
C VAL A 46 -25.20 8.52 -9.54
N ARG A 47 -26.39 8.15 -9.02
CA ARG A 47 -27.56 9.04 -8.98
C ARG A 47 -27.33 10.25 -8.08
N VAL A 48 -26.81 10.05 -6.88
CA VAL A 48 -26.44 11.13 -5.95
C VAL A 48 -25.38 12.03 -6.57
N LEU A 49 -24.37 11.43 -7.21
CA LEU A 49 -23.29 12.18 -7.85
C LEU A 49 -23.81 13.07 -8.98
N HIS A 50 -24.69 12.57 -9.85
CA HIS A 50 -25.31 13.38 -10.90
C HIS A 50 -26.17 14.54 -10.36
N LEU A 51 -26.86 14.33 -9.23
CA LEU A 51 -27.66 15.38 -8.57
C LEU A 51 -26.79 16.49 -7.99
N PHE A 52 -25.64 16.15 -7.40
CA PHE A 52 -24.69 17.12 -6.86
C PHE A 52 -23.92 17.84 -7.98
N ILE A 53 -23.42 17.12 -8.99
CA ILE A 53 -22.69 17.73 -10.13
C ILE A 53 -23.57 18.73 -10.88
N ARG A 54 -24.86 18.43 -11.12
CA ARG A 54 -25.78 19.37 -11.78
C ARG A 54 -26.05 20.65 -10.98
N LYS A 55 -25.91 20.63 -9.66
CA LYS A 55 -26.14 21.79 -8.78
C LYS A 55 -24.84 22.51 -8.38
N SER A 56 -23.69 21.87 -8.57
CA SER A 56 -22.37 22.39 -8.18
C SER A 56 -21.76 23.24 -9.29
N LYS A 57 -21.23 24.41 -8.94
CA LYS A 57 -20.38 25.23 -9.83
C LYS A 57 -18.89 24.82 -9.77
N ILE A 58 -18.54 23.84 -8.94
CA ILE A 58 -17.15 23.52 -8.55
C ILE A 58 -16.67 22.27 -9.28
N LYS A 59 -15.71 22.41 -10.21
CA LYS A 59 -15.20 21.35 -11.12
C LYS A 59 -14.47 20.14 -10.47
N TRP A 60 -14.51 20.00 -9.14
CA TRP A 60 -13.74 18.98 -8.39
C TRP A 60 -14.47 17.64 -8.35
N ASP A 61 -15.80 17.69 -8.31
CA ASP A 61 -16.71 16.56 -8.38
C ASP A 61 -16.55 15.77 -9.69
N ASP A 62 -16.40 16.47 -10.82
CA ASP A 62 -16.11 15.87 -12.14
C ASP A 62 -14.80 15.08 -12.14
N LYS A 63 -13.77 15.56 -11.44
CA LYS A 63 -12.46 14.88 -11.34
C LYS A 63 -12.52 13.63 -10.47
N LEU A 64 -13.26 13.68 -9.36
CA LEU A 64 -13.52 12.51 -8.52
C LEU A 64 -14.34 11.45 -9.27
N ALA A 65 -15.32 11.88 -10.07
CA ALA A 65 -16.12 11.02 -10.94
C ALA A 65 -15.27 10.35 -12.04
N GLN A 66 -14.44 11.13 -12.75
CA GLN A 66 -13.52 10.63 -13.78
C GLN A 66 -12.55 9.56 -13.25
N ARG A 67 -12.07 9.74 -12.01
CA ARG A 67 -11.21 8.76 -11.33
C ARG A 67 -11.97 7.58 -10.71
N LYS A 68 -13.29 7.52 -10.89
CA LYS A 68 -14.16 6.45 -10.39
C LYS A 68 -14.03 6.22 -8.89
N VAL A 69 -13.71 7.27 -8.12
CA VAL A 69 -13.52 7.19 -6.66
C VAL A 69 -14.74 6.58 -5.99
N PHE A 70 -15.91 7.10 -6.33
CA PHE A 70 -17.17 6.63 -5.75
C PHE A 70 -17.56 5.22 -6.21
N HIS A 71 -17.19 4.83 -7.42
CA HIS A 71 -17.37 3.44 -7.88
C HIS A 71 -16.50 2.49 -7.06
N LYS A 72 -15.26 2.86 -6.73
CA LYS A 72 -14.40 2.05 -5.86
C LYS A 72 -14.91 2.02 -4.43
N LEU A 73 -15.41 3.14 -3.89
CA LEU A 73 -16.07 3.20 -2.58
C LEU A 73 -17.33 2.32 -2.50
N SER A 74 -18.07 2.14 -3.59
CA SER A 74 -19.27 1.29 -3.61
C SER A 74 -18.97 -0.16 -3.22
N HIS A 75 -17.74 -0.63 -3.45
CA HIS A 75 -17.29 -1.96 -3.05
C HIS A 75 -17.13 -2.10 -1.52
N LEU A 76 -17.24 -1.03 -0.73
CA LEU A 76 -17.36 -1.11 0.72
C LEU A 76 -18.73 -1.62 1.19
N ALA A 77 -19.79 -1.43 0.40
CA ALA A 77 -21.12 -1.94 0.73
C ALA A 77 -21.20 -3.49 0.77
N PRO A 78 -20.74 -4.24 -0.25
CA PRO A 78 -20.74 -5.71 -0.21
C PRO A 78 -19.90 -6.29 0.92
N ILE A 79 -18.86 -5.58 1.38
CA ILE A 79 -18.04 -6.01 2.53
C ILE A 79 -18.88 -6.21 3.78
N ILE A 80 -19.81 -5.29 4.08
CA ILE A 80 -20.65 -5.36 5.29
C ILE A 80 -21.51 -6.64 5.27
N VAL A 81 -22.01 -7.02 4.10
CA VAL A 81 -22.76 -8.27 3.91
C VAL A 81 -21.83 -9.46 4.14
N LEU A 82 -20.69 -9.51 3.45
CA LEU A 82 -19.76 -10.64 3.56
C LEU A 82 -19.25 -10.84 5.00
N SER A 83 -18.83 -9.76 5.66
CA SER A 83 -18.30 -9.81 7.02
C SER A 83 -19.33 -10.18 8.07
N ARG A 84 -20.62 -9.90 7.84
CA ARG A 84 -21.69 -10.25 8.78
C ARG A 84 -22.20 -11.67 8.60
N PHE A 85 -22.38 -12.12 7.37
CA PHE A 85 -23.07 -13.39 7.09
C PHE A 85 -22.12 -14.58 6.94
N LEU A 86 -20.92 -14.41 6.39
CA LEU A 86 -20.02 -15.55 6.16
C LEU A 86 -19.50 -16.21 7.45
N PRO A 87 -19.13 -15.47 8.53
CA PRO A 87 -18.73 -16.09 9.80
C PRO A 87 -19.85 -16.91 10.47
N VAL A 88 -21.11 -16.54 10.23
CA VAL A 88 -22.29 -17.26 10.75
C VAL A 88 -22.47 -18.62 10.04
N ILE A 89 -22.17 -18.69 8.74
CA ILE A 89 -22.32 -19.91 7.94
C ILE A 89 -21.22 -20.92 8.27
N TRP A 90 -19.97 -20.46 8.34
CA TRP A 90 -18.82 -21.34 8.51
C TRP A 90 -18.45 -21.58 9.97
N GLY A 91 -18.85 -20.68 10.87
CA GLY A 91 -18.44 -20.69 12.26
C GLY A 91 -17.05 -20.08 12.41
N ALA A 92 -16.95 -19.01 13.20
CA ALA A 92 -15.73 -18.18 13.31
C ALA A 92 -14.48 -18.96 13.73
N GLN A 93 -14.63 -20.05 14.49
CA GLN A 93 -13.50 -20.84 15.01
C GLN A 93 -13.11 -22.03 14.12
N SER A 94 -13.90 -22.34 13.09
CA SER A 94 -13.57 -23.44 12.16
C SER A 94 -12.45 -23.05 11.22
N ASP A 95 -11.71 -24.03 10.70
CA ASP A 95 -10.64 -23.80 9.72
C ASP A 95 -11.16 -23.10 8.46
N GLY A 96 -12.33 -23.51 7.96
CA GLY A 96 -13.00 -22.83 6.84
C GLY A 96 -13.42 -21.40 7.18
N GLY A 97 -13.85 -21.14 8.42
CA GLY A 97 -14.19 -19.80 8.91
C GLY A 97 -12.99 -18.87 8.92
N LYS A 98 -11.82 -19.34 9.41
CA LYS A 98 -10.57 -18.57 9.41
C LYS A 98 -10.09 -18.20 8.00
N ILE A 99 -10.15 -19.16 7.07
CA ILE A 99 -9.79 -18.92 5.66
C ILE A 99 -10.68 -17.82 5.05
N ILE A 100 -11.98 -17.89 5.32
CA ILE A 100 -12.94 -16.91 4.81
C ILE A 100 -12.73 -15.55 5.46
N GLU A 101 -12.48 -15.49 6.77
CA GLU A 101 -12.18 -14.25 7.48
C GLU A 101 -10.93 -13.57 6.90
N SER A 102 -9.85 -14.33 6.67
CA SER A 102 -8.65 -13.85 6.01
C SER A 102 -8.93 -13.36 4.59
N GLY A 103 -9.75 -14.09 3.82
CA GLY A 103 -10.20 -13.65 2.49
C GLY A 103 -10.95 -12.32 2.51
N ILE A 104 -11.84 -12.11 3.49
CA ILE A 104 -12.58 -10.85 3.69
C ILE A 104 -11.61 -9.72 4.05
N LYS A 105 -10.68 -9.94 4.97
CA LYS A 105 -9.65 -8.96 5.36
C LYS A 105 -8.79 -8.53 4.16
N ILE A 106 -8.36 -9.49 3.34
CA ILE A 106 -7.60 -9.21 2.11
C ILE A 106 -8.45 -8.42 1.11
N TYR A 107 -9.71 -8.80 0.92
CA TYR A 107 -10.63 -8.08 0.03
C TYR A 107 -10.83 -6.61 0.47
N ILE A 108 -10.98 -6.38 1.77
CA ILE A 108 -11.06 -5.03 2.37
C ILE A 108 -9.78 -4.24 2.08
N ALA A 109 -8.61 -4.83 2.34
CA ALA A 109 -7.33 -4.17 2.11
C ALA A 109 -7.16 -3.76 0.64
N VAL A 110 -7.50 -4.63 -0.31
CA VAL A 110 -7.43 -4.34 -1.75
C VAL A 110 -8.36 -3.18 -2.13
N ILE A 111 -9.60 -3.16 -1.62
CA ILE A 111 -10.54 -2.06 -1.90
C ILE A 111 -10.01 -0.74 -1.35
N ILE A 112 -9.50 -0.73 -0.11
CA ILE A 112 -8.90 0.47 0.48
C ILE A 112 -7.75 0.98 -0.39
N LEU A 113 -6.83 0.10 -0.82
CA LEU A 113 -5.73 0.48 -1.71
C LEU A 113 -6.24 1.08 -3.03
N MET A 114 -7.25 0.46 -3.64
CA MET A 114 -7.85 0.98 -4.88
C MET A 114 -8.49 2.36 -4.67
N VAL A 115 -9.20 2.56 -3.56
CA VAL A 115 -9.84 3.84 -3.20
C VAL A 115 -8.80 4.92 -3.00
N VAL A 116 -7.76 4.66 -2.20
CA VAL A 116 -6.66 5.61 -1.96
C VAL A 116 -5.95 5.97 -3.26
N ASP A 117 -5.66 5.01 -4.13
CA ASP A 117 -5.07 5.28 -5.44
C ASP A 117 -5.91 6.26 -6.28
N SER A 118 -7.23 6.04 -6.31
CA SER A 118 -8.14 6.91 -7.06
C SER A 118 -8.29 8.30 -6.44
N LEU A 119 -8.31 8.39 -5.11
CA LEU A 119 -8.40 9.66 -4.38
C LEU A 119 -7.15 10.50 -4.66
N LEU A 120 -5.97 9.92 -4.53
CA LEU A 120 -4.71 10.59 -4.83
C LEU A 120 -4.60 10.97 -6.31
N GLY A 121 -5.12 10.13 -7.21
CA GLY A 121 -5.22 10.47 -8.63
C GLY A 121 -6.14 11.65 -8.91
N ALA A 122 -7.29 11.71 -8.22
CA ALA A 122 -8.23 12.82 -8.33
C ALA A 122 -7.64 14.11 -7.77
N LEU A 123 -6.99 14.03 -6.60
CA LEU A 123 -6.27 15.15 -5.99
C LEU A 123 -5.19 15.72 -6.92
N GLN A 124 -4.46 14.85 -7.61
CA GLN A 124 -3.47 15.27 -8.60
C GLN A 124 -4.12 16.01 -9.78
N ASP A 125 -5.23 15.51 -10.32
CA ASP A 125 -5.91 16.13 -11.46
C ASP A 125 -6.54 17.49 -11.09
N ILE A 126 -7.11 17.56 -9.89
CA ILE A 126 -7.57 18.79 -9.26
C ILE A 126 -6.41 19.78 -9.14
N TYR A 127 -5.27 19.33 -8.59
CA TYR A 127 -4.13 20.21 -8.34
C TYR A 127 -3.60 20.82 -9.63
N ARG A 128 -3.56 20.04 -10.72
CA ARG A 128 -3.19 20.49 -12.07
C ARG A 128 -4.09 21.59 -12.63
N GLY A 129 -5.31 21.76 -12.11
CA GLY A 129 -6.22 22.84 -12.48
C GLY A 129 -5.79 24.22 -11.97
N PHE A 130 -4.90 24.28 -10.97
CA PHE A 130 -4.43 25.55 -10.41
C PHE A 130 -3.24 26.13 -11.18
N LYS A 131 -3.18 27.47 -11.29
CA LYS A 131 -2.06 28.18 -11.93
C LYS A 131 -0.71 27.90 -11.24
N TRP A 132 -0.72 27.71 -9.92
CA TRP A 132 0.46 27.39 -9.10
C TRP A 132 1.09 26.02 -9.42
N SER A 133 0.32 25.09 -10.01
CA SER A 133 0.80 23.74 -10.32
C SER A 133 1.97 23.69 -11.31
N LYS A 134 2.20 24.78 -12.06
CA LYS A 134 3.35 24.93 -12.97
C LYS A 134 4.67 25.14 -12.23
N GLN A 135 4.62 25.65 -11.01
CA GLN A 135 5.82 25.98 -10.21
C GLN A 135 6.19 24.85 -9.25
N VAL A 136 5.21 24.11 -8.73
CA VAL A 136 5.43 23.04 -7.76
C VAL A 136 4.86 21.71 -8.28
N PRO A 137 5.69 20.82 -8.84
CA PRO A 137 5.21 19.53 -9.34
C PRO A 137 4.97 18.54 -8.20
N ILE A 138 3.74 18.44 -7.70
CA ILE A 138 3.42 17.51 -6.60
C ILE A 138 3.31 16.04 -7.01
N LYS A 139 3.34 15.74 -8.32
CA LYS A 139 3.14 14.38 -8.83
C LYS A 139 4.11 13.38 -8.21
N SER A 140 5.40 13.74 -8.13
CA SER A 140 6.43 12.86 -7.57
C SER A 140 6.17 12.56 -6.09
N PHE A 141 5.76 13.57 -5.31
CA PHE A 141 5.41 13.38 -3.90
C PHE A 141 4.20 12.48 -3.72
N LEU A 142 3.13 12.68 -4.50
CA LEU A 142 1.96 11.80 -4.49
C LEU A 142 2.33 10.37 -4.90
N GLN A 143 3.26 10.20 -5.83
CA GLN A 143 3.74 8.89 -6.28
C GLN A 143 4.55 8.16 -5.19
N VAL A 144 5.43 8.87 -4.49
CA VAL A 144 6.15 8.31 -3.32
C VAL A 144 5.16 7.92 -2.23
N PHE A 145 4.17 8.77 -1.94
CA PHE A 145 3.13 8.43 -0.96
C PHE A 145 2.31 7.20 -1.39
N LYS A 146 1.93 7.09 -2.66
CA LYS A 146 1.30 5.88 -3.20
C LYS A 146 2.16 4.64 -2.97
N LEU A 147 3.45 4.72 -3.27
CA LEU A 147 4.38 3.61 -3.07
C LEU A 147 4.38 3.13 -1.61
N ILE A 148 4.46 4.06 -0.66
CA ILE A 148 4.43 3.75 0.78
C ILE A 148 3.11 3.06 1.15
N VAL A 149 1.96 3.62 0.74
CA VAL A 149 0.64 3.03 1.04
C VAL A 149 0.50 1.62 0.46
N PHE A 150 0.90 1.41 -0.79
CA PHE A 150 0.84 0.09 -1.42
C PHE A 150 1.81 -0.91 -0.78
N PHE A 151 2.99 -0.46 -0.35
CA PHE A 151 3.93 -1.29 0.38
C PHE A 151 3.36 -1.76 1.72
N ILE A 152 2.81 -0.84 2.52
CA ILE A 152 2.15 -1.14 3.80
C ILE A 152 0.96 -2.08 3.59
N GLY A 153 0.11 -1.80 2.60
CA GLY A 153 -1.04 -2.65 2.30
C GLY A 153 -0.65 -4.04 1.80
N GLY A 154 0.40 -4.14 0.98
CA GLY A 154 0.96 -5.41 0.55
C GLY A 154 1.48 -6.24 1.73
N LEU A 155 2.19 -5.61 2.66
CA LEU A 155 2.66 -6.29 3.86
C LEU A 155 1.51 -6.77 4.75
N TYR A 156 0.46 -5.95 4.89
CA TYR A 156 -0.75 -6.35 5.60
C TYR A 156 -1.42 -7.59 4.97
N ILE A 157 -1.49 -7.64 3.64
CA ILE A 157 -2.03 -8.80 2.91
C ILE A 157 -1.18 -10.04 3.18
N VAL A 158 0.15 -9.94 3.07
CA VAL A 158 1.07 -11.05 3.36
C VAL A 158 0.92 -11.54 4.80
N ALA A 159 0.87 -10.62 5.77
CA ALA A 159 0.65 -10.97 7.17
C ALA A 159 -0.66 -11.73 7.39
N THR A 160 -1.73 -11.29 6.72
CA THR A 160 -3.05 -11.92 6.80
C THR A 160 -3.03 -13.34 6.21
N ILE A 161 -2.32 -13.56 5.10
CA ILE A 161 -2.14 -14.89 4.51
C ILE A 161 -1.36 -15.82 5.45
N MET A 162 -0.34 -15.29 6.13
CA MET A 162 0.49 -16.05 7.07
C MET A 162 -0.17 -16.27 8.44
N ASP A 163 -1.38 -15.76 8.65
CA ASP A 163 -2.07 -15.72 9.94
C ASP A 163 -1.17 -15.14 11.06
N LYS A 164 -0.44 -14.07 10.71
CA LYS A 164 0.42 -13.33 11.64
C LYS A 164 -0.09 -11.92 11.83
N ASN A 165 0.20 -11.36 13.00
CA ASN A 165 -0.04 -9.94 13.23
C ASN A 165 0.85 -9.12 12.29
N PRO A 166 0.28 -8.21 11.46
CA PRO A 166 1.05 -7.35 10.56
C PRO A 166 2.18 -6.59 11.25
N ALA A 167 1.98 -6.17 12.50
CA ALA A 167 3.00 -5.48 13.29
C ALA A 167 4.28 -6.30 13.46
N VAL A 168 4.19 -7.63 13.48
CA VAL A 168 5.36 -8.51 13.58
C VAL A 168 6.20 -8.43 12.30
N LEU A 169 5.56 -8.40 11.12
CA LEU A 169 6.27 -8.24 9.85
C LEU A 169 6.86 -6.82 9.70
N PHE A 170 6.13 -5.78 10.11
CA PHE A 170 6.68 -4.42 10.15
C PHE A 170 7.87 -4.35 11.09
N GLY A 171 7.77 -4.97 12.26
CA GLY A 171 8.84 -5.03 13.26
C GLY A 171 10.08 -5.76 12.75
N SER A 172 9.92 -6.91 12.09
CA SER A 172 11.06 -7.69 11.56
C SER A 172 11.77 -6.96 10.42
N LEU A 173 11.02 -6.35 9.49
CA LEU A 173 11.59 -5.51 8.44
C LEU A 173 12.29 -4.28 9.02
N GLY A 174 11.69 -3.64 10.03
CA GLY A 174 12.28 -2.51 10.74
C GLY A 174 13.59 -2.89 11.45
N ALA A 175 13.61 -4.02 12.15
CA ALA A 175 14.80 -4.53 12.81
C ALA A 175 15.92 -4.85 11.81
N LEU A 176 15.60 -5.54 10.70
CA LEU A 176 16.56 -5.80 9.63
C LEU A 176 17.10 -4.49 9.03
N THR A 177 16.23 -3.50 8.79
CA THR A 177 16.63 -2.20 8.26
C THR A 177 17.55 -1.45 9.24
N ALA A 178 17.27 -1.51 10.54
CA ALA A 178 18.11 -0.90 11.56
C ALA A 178 19.49 -1.55 11.62
N VAL A 179 19.56 -2.89 11.57
CA VAL A 179 20.83 -3.63 11.50
C VAL A 179 21.59 -3.28 10.23
N LEU A 180 20.94 -3.29 9.06
CA LEU A 180 21.57 -2.89 7.80
C LEU A 180 22.09 -1.45 7.86
N MET A 181 21.29 -0.52 8.40
CA MET A 181 21.70 0.87 8.59
C MET A 181 22.93 0.99 9.50
N LEU A 182 22.99 0.18 10.57
CA LEU A 182 24.12 0.16 11.49
C LEU A 182 25.39 -0.36 10.80
N VAL A 183 25.30 -1.48 10.07
CA VAL A 183 26.45 -2.07 9.37
C VAL A 183 26.96 -1.15 8.26
N PHE A 184 26.06 -0.51 7.50
CA PHE A 184 26.43 0.33 6.36
C PHE A 184 26.56 1.82 6.70
N LYS A 185 26.47 2.22 7.97
CA LYS A 185 26.47 3.62 8.39
C LYS A 185 27.66 4.41 7.81
N ASP A 186 28.87 3.89 7.99
CA ASP A 186 30.10 4.58 7.59
C ASP A 186 30.27 4.61 6.07
N ALA A 187 29.83 3.56 5.38
CA ALA A 187 29.81 3.52 3.92
C ALA A 187 28.84 4.57 3.34
N ILE A 188 27.64 4.72 3.93
CA ILE A 188 26.66 5.73 3.53
C ILE A 188 27.23 7.13 3.78
N LEU A 189 27.83 7.37 4.95
CA LEU A 189 28.45 8.66 5.27
C LEU A 189 29.58 9.00 4.30
N GLY A 190 30.49 8.06 4.04
CA GLY A 190 31.58 8.24 3.08
C GLY A 190 31.08 8.58 1.68
N LEU A 191 30.07 7.86 1.19
CA LEU A 191 29.45 8.12 -0.12
C LEU A 191 28.80 9.51 -0.17
N THR A 192 28.02 9.88 0.86
CA THR A 192 27.37 11.21 0.90
C THR A 192 28.39 12.34 0.97
N ALA A 193 29.48 12.16 1.72
CA ALA A 193 30.57 13.12 1.80
C ALA A 193 31.28 13.29 0.46
N GLY A 194 31.59 12.19 -0.26
CA GLY A 194 32.21 12.27 -1.58
C GLY A 194 31.32 12.94 -2.62
N ILE A 195 30.02 12.60 -2.68
CA ILE A 195 29.06 13.30 -3.57
C ILE A 195 29.02 14.79 -3.24
N GLN A 196 29.02 15.16 -1.96
CA GLN A 196 28.98 16.55 -1.53
C GLN A 196 30.28 17.30 -1.90
N LEU A 197 31.45 16.69 -1.69
CA LEU A 197 32.76 17.23 -2.07
C LEU A 197 32.83 17.52 -3.57
N THR A 198 32.46 16.55 -4.41
CA THR A 198 32.52 16.69 -5.86
C THR A 198 31.45 17.65 -6.40
N THR A 199 30.22 17.58 -5.90
CA THR A 199 29.11 18.43 -6.40
C THR A 199 29.31 19.90 -6.05
N ASN A 200 29.84 20.19 -4.85
CA ASN A 200 30.10 21.55 -4.40
C ASN A 200 31.51 22.05 -4.73
N ARG A 201 32.36 21.23 -5.38
CA ARG A 201 33.77 21.55 -5.68
C ARG A 201 34.53 22.07 -4.45
N MET A 202 34.34 21.41 -3.32
CA MET A 202 35.00 21.79 -2.06
C MET A 202 36.48 21.41 -2.01
N LEU A 203 36.90 20.48 -2.87
CA LEU A 203 38.28 20.02 -3.01
C LEU A 203 38.51 19.59 -4.47
N ALA A 204 39.66 19.94 -5.03
CA ALA A 204 40.09 19.59 -6.38
C ALA A 204 41.43 18.83 -6.37
N ILE A 205 41.72 18.16 -7.50
CA ILE A 205 43.03 17.54 -7.72
C ILE A 205 44.08 18.66 -7.84
N GLY A 206 45.17 18.53 -7.08
CA GLY A 206 46.23 19.54 -6.98
C GLY A 206 46.01 20.57 -5.86
N ASP A 207 44.89 20.51 -5.12
CA ASP A 207 44.75 21.30 -3.90
C ASP A 207 45.63 20.72 -2.78
N TRP A 208 46.16 21.58 -1.92
CA TRP A 208 46.85 21.16 -0.70
C TRP A 208 45.81 20.84 0.39
N LEU A 209 45.85 19.62 0.95
CA LEU A 209 44.93 19.16 1.98
C LEU A 209 45.69 18.83 3.27
N GLU A 210 45.29 19.47 4.36
CA GLU A 210 45.76 19.17 5.72
C GLU A 210 44.63 18.55 6.56
N MET A 211 44.84 17.33 7.04
CA MET A 211 43.96 16.60 7.94
C MET A 211 44.75 15.99 9.11
N PRO A 212 45.03 16.76 10.18
CA PRO A 212 45.89 16.32 11.29
C PRO A 212 45.45 15.01 11.95
N LYS A 213 44.13 14.76 12.00
CA LYS A 213 43.55 13.54 12.57
C LYS A 213 43.97 12.25 11.83
N TYR A 214 44.27 12.37 10.53
CA TYR A 214 44.64 11.24 9.67
C TYR A 214 46.10 11.30 9.23
N GLY A 215 46.87 12.28 9.70
CA GLY A 215 48.28 12.46 9.32
C GLY A 215 48.48 12.76 7.84
N ALA A 216 47.49 13.35 7.18
CA ALA A 216 47.59 13.78 5.79
C ALA A 216 47.91 15.28 5.73
N ASP A 217 48.97 15.66 5.03
CA ASP A 217 49.41 17.04 4.81
C ASP A 217 50.18 17.13 3.49
N GLY A 218 49.47 17.43 2.40
CA GLY A 218 50.08 17.52 1.07
C GLY A 218 49.10 17.58 -0.10
N ASP A 219 49.60 17.32 -1.29
CA ASP A 219 48.88 17.50 -2.55
C ASP A 219 47.85 16.39 -2.80
N VAL A 220 46.63 16.77 -3.18
CA VAL A 220 45.56 15.82 -3.56
C VAL A 220 45.84 15.25 -4.95
N LEU A 221 46.09 13.95 -5.02
CA LEU A 221 46.33 13.21 -6.26
C LEU A 221 45.04 12.71 -6.92
N GLU A 222 44.10 12.24 -6.11
CA GLU A 222 42.88 11.58 -6.59
C GLU A 222 41.72 11.82 -5.63
N ILE A 223 40.53 12.02 -6.19
CA ILE A 223 39.27 12.14 -5.43
C ILE A 223 38.30 11.10 -6.00
N THR A 224 37.92 10.12 -5.20
CA THR A 224 36.85 9.16 -5.51
C THR A 224 35.58 9.49 -4.74
N LEU A 225 34.51 8.72 -4.95
CA LEU A 225 33.25 8.88 -4.23
C LEU A 225 33.35 8.62 -2.72
N THR A 226 34.42 7.97 -2.24
CA THR A 226 34.55 7.58 -0.83
C THR A 226 35.94 7.83 -0.25
N THR A 227 36.93 8.15 -1.08
CA THR A 227 38.32 8.34 -0.65
C THR A 227 38.97 9.52 -1.36
N VAL A 228 39.93 10.14 -0.67
CA VAL A 228 40.85 11.14 -1.24
C VAL A 228 42.26 10.61 -1.04
N LYS A 229 43.04 10.59 -2.12
CA LYS A 229 44.45 10.19 -2.09
C LYS A 229 45.31 11.45 -2.01
N VAL A 230 46.07 11.56 -0.93
CA VAL A 230 46.98 12.68 -0.67
C VAL A 230 48.40 12.15 -0.75
N GLN A 231 49.30 12.90 -1.37
CA GLN A 231 50.73 12.71 -1.23
C GLN A 231 51.25 13.68 -0.19
N ASN A 232 51.78 13.16 0.91
CA ASN A 232 52.31 14.01 1.97
C ASN A 232 53.56 14.78 1.50
N TRP A 233 53.94 15.84 2.23
CA TRP A 233 55.17 16.58 1.98
C TRP A 233 56.43 15.69 1.97
N ASP A 234 56.47 14.66 2.82
CA ASP A 234 57.55 13.66 2.87
C ASP A 234 57.49 12.63 1.71
N LYS A 235 56.56 12.83 0.78
CA LYS A 235 56.28 12.01 -0.41
C LYS A 235 55.73 10.61 -0.11
N THR A 236 55.17 10.39 1.08
CA THR A 236 54.36 9.19 1.38
C THR A 236 53.00 9.19 0.69
#